data_AF-A0A2N0QMZ4-F1
#
_entry.id   AF-A0A2N0QMZ4-F1
#
_cell.length_a   1.000
_cell.length_b   1.000
_cell.length_c   1.000
_cell.angle_alpha   90.00
_cell.angle_beta   90.00
_cell.angle_gamma   90.00
#
_symmetry.space_group_name_H-M   'P 1'
#
loop_
_entity.id
_entity.type
_entity.pdbx_description
1 polymer ?
#
loop_
_entity_poly.entity_id
_entity_poly.type
_entity_poly.pdbx_seq_one_letter_code
_entity_poly.pdbx_strand_id
1 'polypeptide(L)'
;MIRRTVIEQVGVMDSSCFIYWDDMDWFYRMKCAGYKVMAISDSKVWHKMGASAPTNTFVNYYYWRNRINFFITHLSSSQLDLFAKYILNEAYQAIFMCNIKGMYSIAKTISLAIEDALNGIRNKATDGKIFDREQIENIIQSKLGTTKEYQILSNCDNSTLNKILNLVGEIKINNDKNLSKLAICEHVTTCELEANIYIDKYLNILTKEELIAYHNTKTLINNVYLPLFIMKANKIMEARGD
;
A
#
# COMPACT_ATOMS: atom_id res chain seq x y z
N MET A 1 -3.56 18.68 22.12
CA MET A 1 -3.59 20.09 22.59
C MET A 1 -2.45 20.84 21.92
N ILE A 2 -2.65 22.10 21.52
CA ILE A 2 -1.65 22.92 20.84
C ILE A 2 -1.70 24.33 21.42
N ARG A 3 -0.54 24.96 21.64
CA ARG A 3 -0.46 26.36 22.10
C ARG A 3 -0.86 27.30 20.97
N ARG A 4 -1.66 28.32 21.27
CA ARG A 4 -2.04 29.35 20.29
C ARG A 4 -0.83 29.96 19.58
N THR A 5 0.24 30.26 20.31
CA THR A 5 1.48 30.84 19.77
C THR A 5 2.16 29.94 18.72
N VAL A 6 2.01 28.62 18.83
CA VAL A 6 2.51 27.67 17.82
C VAL A 6 1.70 27.80 16.53
N ILE A 7 0.39 27.97 16.64
CA ILE A 7 -0.50 28.15 15.48
C ILE A 7 -0.21 29.50 14.80
N GLU A 8 0.03 30.55 15.58
CA GLU A 8 0.40 31.88 15.05
C GLU A 8 1.74 31.84 14.30
N GLN A 9 2.70 31.02 14.74
CA GLN A 9 3.99 30.86 14.08
C GLN A 9 3.94 29.93 12.86
N VAL A 10 3.29 28.77 12.97
CA VAL A 10 3.35 27.69 11.97
C VAL A 10 2.20 27.79 10.96
N GLY A 11 1.15 28.53 11.29
CA GLY A 11 -0.12 28.58 10.55
C GLY A 11 -1.05 27.44 10.95
N VAL A 12 -2.27 27.46 10.40
CA VAL A 12 -3.27 26.40 10.58
C VAL A 12 -2.98 25.19 9.68
N MET A 13 -3.75 24.11 9.84
CA MET A 13 -3.73 22.96 8.91
C MET A 13 -4.09 23.42 7.49
N ASP A 14 -3.44 22.83 6.49
CA ASP A 14 -3.76 23.11 5.09
C ASP A 14 -5.09 22.45 4.71
N SER A 15 -6.13 23.27 4.54
CA SER A 15 -7.47 22.82 4.15
C SER A 15 -7.49 22.12 2.78
N SER A 16 -6.49 22.36 1.93
CA SER A 16 -6.37 21.70 0.62
C SER A 16 -6.03 20.22 0.74
N CYS A 17 -5.58 19.73 1.91
CA CYS A 17 -5.44 18.30 2.15
C CYS A 17 -6.80 17.60 2.19
N PHE A 18 -7.84 18.33 2.63
CA PHE A 18 -9.18 17.86 2.98
C PHE A 18 -9.24 16.84 4.12
N ILE A 19 -8.57 15.69 4.01
CA ILE A 19 -8.49 14.66 5.05
C ILE A 19 -7.34 13.67 4.78
N TYR A 20 -6.78 13.09 5.84
CA TYR A 20 -5.64 12.17 5.84
C TYR A 20 -4.35 12.85 5.40
N TRP A 21 -3.29 12.68 6.20
CA TRP A 21 -2.00 13.37 6.07
C TRP A 21 -2.03 14.88 6.37
N ASP A 22 -3.19 15.46 6.67
CA ASP A 22 -3.36 16.85 7.12
C ASP A 22 -2.70 17.10 8.48
N ASP A 23 -2.84 16.14 9.40
CA ASP A 23 -2.17 16.12 10.68
C ASP A 23 -0.66 15.93 10.55
N MET A 24 -0.22 14.99 9.70
CA MET A 24 1.19 14.71 9.43
C MET A 24 1.91 15.92 8.86
N ASP A 25 1.31 16.62 7.88
CA ASP A 25 1.83 17.89 7.35
C ASP A 25 2.00 18.94 8.45
N TRP A 26 0.94 19.14 9.24
CA TRP A 26 0.93 20.20 10.24
C TRP A 26 1.93 19.95 11.36
N PHE A 27 2.01 18.71 11.85
CA PHE A 27 2.97 18.29 12.87
C PHE A 27 4.41 18.32 12.35
N TYR A 28 4.63 18.00 11.07
CA TYR A 28 5.95 18.14 10.46
C TYR A 28 6.39 19.61 10.43
N ARG A 29 5.52 20.53 10.01
CA ARG A 29 5.82 21.97 10.06
C ARG A 29 6.12 22.46 11.48
N MET A 30 5.40 21.98 12.48
CA MET A 30 5.71 22.29 13.89
C MET A 30 7.09 21.77 14.31
N LYS A 31 7.45 20.56 13.88
CA LYS A 31 8.78 19.99 14.13
C LYS A 31 9.88 20.82 13.47
N CYS A 32 9.68 21.26 12.23
CA CYS A 32 10.61 22.15 11.53
C CYS A 32 10.77 23.51 12.23
N ALA A 33 9.73 23.99 12.90
CA ALA A 33 9.77 25.19 13.74
C ALA A 33 10.40 24.97 15.15
N GLY A 34 10.93 23.77 15.43
CA GLY A 34 11.62 23.46 16.68
C GLY A 34 10.73 22.92 17.81
N TYR A 35 9.45 22.65 17.54
CA TYR A 35 8.53 22.11 18.54
C TYR A 35 8.58 20.58 18.60
N LYS A 36 8.27 20.04 19.80
CA LYS A 36 8.08 18.61 20.02
C LYS A 36 6.62 18.24 19.82
N VAL A 37 6.38 17.15 19.08
CA VAL A 37 5.06 16.53 18.90
C VAL A 37 5.07 15.22 19.69
N MET A 38 4.17 15.09 20.67
CA MET A 38 4.21 14.01 21.67
C MET A 38 2.83 13.38 21.84
N ALA A 39 2.80 12.05 21.98
CA ALA A 39 1.64 11.31 22.47
C ALA A 39 1.79 11.05 23.98
N ILE A 40 0.75 11.31 24.77
CA ILE A 40 0.75 11.16 26.22
C ILE A 40 -0.13 9.97 26.61
N SER A 41 0.49 8.87 27.06
CA SER A 41 -0.20 7.61 27.40
C SER A 41 -1.27 7.76 28.49
N ASP A 42 -1.06 8.71 29.40
CA ASP A 42 -1.93 8.92 30.56
C ASP A 42 -3.18 9.75 30.21
N SER A 43 -3.17 10.45 29.07
CA SER A 43 -4.29 11.26 28.60
C SER A 43 -5.10 10.46 27.57
N LYS A 44 -6.19 9.83 28.02
CA LYS A 44 -7.00 8.93 27.19
C LYS A 44 -8.34 9.57 26.81
N VAL A 45 -8.71 9.44 25.54
CA VAL A 45 -10.01 9.85 25.00
C VAL A 45 -10.56 8.70 24.17
N TRP A 46 -11.82 8.35 24.38
CA TRP A 46 -12.50 7.33 23.60
C TRP A 46 -12.93 7.91 22.25
N HIS A 47 -12.39 7.39 21.17
CA HIS A 47 -12.81 7.71 19.81
C HIS A 47 -13.57 6.52 19.24
N LYS A 48 -14.77 6.76 18.72
CA LYS A 48 -15.51 5.75 17.97
C LYS A 48 -14.77 5.54 16.64
N MET A 49 -13.98 4.48 16.57
CA MET A 49 -13.38 4.06 15.30
C MET A 49 -14.52 3.85 14.29
N GLY A 50 -14.35 4.30 13.04
CA GLY A 50 -15.31 4.03 11.98
C GLY A 50 -15.52 2.51 11.89
N ALA A 51 -16.61 2.02 12.49
CA ALA A 51 -16.79 0.61 12.80
C ALA A 51 -17.26 -0.22 11.59
N SER A 52 -17.43 0.43 10.44
CA SER A 52 -17.85 -0.22 9.21
C SER A 52 -16.64 -0.44 8.32
N ALA A 53 -16.54 -1.64 7.74
CA ALA A 53 -15.67 -1.89 6.61
C ALA A 53 -15.90 -0.78 5.57
N PRO A 54 -14.84 -0.14 5.03
CA PRO A 54 -15.04 0.95 4.09
C PRO A 54 -15.83 0.45 2.89
N THR A 55 -16.93 1.12 2.55
CA THR A 55 -17.82 0.73 1.45
C THR A 55 -17.31 1.19 0.09
N ASN A 56 -16.41 2.18 0.08
CA ASN A 56 -15.85 2.78 -1.12
C ASN A 56 -14.33 3.00 -0.99
N THR A 57 -13.72 3.56 -2.02
CA THR A 57 -12.27 3.77 -2.12
C THR A 57 -11.81 5.11 -1.57
N PHE A 58 -12.67 5.87 -0.88
CA PHE A 58 -12.40 7.22 -0.36
C PHE A 58 -11.09 7.30 0.41
N VAL A 59 -10.90 6.42 1.40
CA VAL A 59 -9.69 6.39 2.23
C VAL A 59 -8.45 6.14 1.37
N ASN A 60 -8.52 5.23 0.40
CA ASN A 60 -7.40 4.91 -0.47
C ASN A 60 -6.99 6.11 -1.31
N TYR A 61 -7.96 6.84 -1.88
CA TYR A 61 -7.68 8.00 -2.72
C TYR A 61 -6.87 9.06 -1.96
N TYR A 62 -7.41 9.52 -0.82
CA TYR A 62 -6.78 10.59 -0.05
C TYR A 62 -5.49 10.14 0.63
N TYR A 63 -5.43 8.90 1.13
CA TYR A 63 -4.20 8.35 1.71
C TYR A 63 -3.05 8.38 0.71
N TRP A 64 -3.25 7.86 -0.51
CA TRP A 64 -2.19 7.82 -1.52
C TRP A 64 -1.84 9.21 -2.04
N ARG A 65 -2.84 10.01 -2.43
CA ARG A 65 -2.63 11.33 -3.01
C ARG A 65 -1.91 12.26 -2.03
N ASN A 66 -2.41 12.35 -0.79
CA ASN A 66 -1.89 13.31 0.17
C ASN A 66 -0.54 12.87 0.75
N ARG A 67 -0.26 11.56 0.85
CA ARG A 67 1.08 11.05 1.17
C ARG A 67 2.12 11.50 0.15
N ILE A 68 1.82 11.33 -1.14
CA ILE A 68 2.74 11.74 -2.21
C ILE A 68 2.94 13.25 -2.18
N ASN A 69 1.86 14.02 -2.06
CA ASN A 69 1.92 15.45 -1.91
C ASN A 69 2.78 15.88 -0.71
N PHE A 70 2.63 15.24 0.45
CA PHE A 70 3.42 15.52 1.64
C PHE A 70 4.93 15.32 1.39
N PHE A 71 5.31 14.18 0.81
CA PHE A 71 6.74 13.90 0.58
C PHE A 71 7.33 14.79 -0.52
N ILE A 72 6.64 15.01 -1.65
CA ILE A 72 7.09 15.97 -2.67
C ILE A 72 7.20 17.38 -2.05
N THR A 73 6.36 17.68 -1.07
CA THR A 73 6.34 19.00 -0.42
C THR A 73 7.52 19.23 0.54
N HIS A 74 8.03 18.19 1.19
CA HIS A 74 8.97 18.33 2.31
C HIS A 74 10.33 17.65 2.09
N LEU A 75 10.49 16.85 1.03
CA LEU A 75 11.77 16.24 0.69
C LEU A 75 12.66 17.21 -0.09
N SER A 76 13.97 17.08 0.09
CA SER A 76 14.94 17.71 -0.81
C SER A 76 15.02 16.95 -2.13
N SER A 77 15.46 17.62 -3.20
CA SER A 77 15.61 17.00 -4.53
C SER A 77 16.53 15.78 -4.51
N SER A 78 17.53 15.76 -3.62
CA SER A 78 18.42 14.61 -3.42
C SER A 78 17.73 13.36 -2.83
N GLN A 79 16.58 13.52 -2.18
CA GLN A 79 15.81 12.42 -1.59
C GLN A 79 14.70 11.93 -2.54
N LEU A 80 14.37 12.70 -3.58
CA LEU A 80 13.26 12.43 -4.47
C LEU A 80 13.39 11.08 -5.19
N ASP A 81 14.56 10.75 -5.71
CA ASP A 81 14.78 9.50 -6.45
C ASP A 81 14.50 8.26 -5.60
N LEU A 82 14.96 8.28 -4.35
CA LEU A 82 14.76 7.18 -3.42
C LEU A 82 13.27 7.07 -3.04
N PHE A 83 12.63 8.20 -2.76
CA PHE A 83 11.21 8.24 -2.47
C PHE A 83 10.37 7.75 -3.66
N ALA A 84 10.65 8.23 -4.87
CA ALA A 84 9.95 7.86 -6.09
C ALA A 84 10.07 6.35 -6.35
N LYS A 85 11.27 5.76 -6.21
CA LYS A 85 11.46 4.31 -6.28
C LYS A 85 10.64 3.57 -5.23
N TYR A 86 10.65 4.05 -3.99
CA TYR A 86 9.93 3.40 -2.91
C TYR A 86 8.41 3.42 -3.13
N ILE A 87 7.85 4.61 -3.39
CA ILE A 87 6.40 4.79 -3.52
C ILE A 87 5.85 4.12 -4.79
N LEU A 88 6.61 4.08 -5.89
CA LEU A 88 6.21 3.36 -7.11
C LEU A 88 6.22 1.86 -6.91
N ASN A 89 7.21 1.31 -6.19
CA ASN A 89 7.25 -0.12 -5.88
C ASN A 89 6.10 -0.51 -4.92
N GLU A 90 5.80 0.33 -3.93
CA GLU A 90 4.67 0.13 -3.03
C GLU A 90 3.33 0.20 -3.78
N ALA A 91 3.16 1.21 -4.65
CA ALA A 91 1.97 1.37 -5.49
C ALA A 91 1.79 0.19 -6.44
N TYR A 92 2.88 -0.25 -7.07
CA TYR A 92 2.87 -1.42 -7.94
C TYR A 92 2.40 -2.66 -7.19
N GLN A 93 2.99 -2.94 -6.03
CA GLN A 93 2.60 -4.07 -5.20
C GLN A 93 1.12 -3.99 -4.82
N ALA A 94 0.65 -2.83 -4.34
CA ALA A 94 -0.74 -2.63 -3.97
C ALA A 94 -1.68 -2.85 -5.15
N ILE A 95 -1.41 -2.22 -6.30
CA ILE A 95 -2.22 -2.33 -7.52
C ILE A 95 -2.24 -3.77 -8.02
N PHE A 96 -1.09 -4.43 -8.11
CA PHE A 96 -0.99 -5.81 -8.58
C PHE A 96 -1.80 -6.75 -7.68
N MET A 97 -1.59 -6.69 -6.37
CA MET A 97 -2.31 -7.54 -5.42
C MET A 97 -3.81 -7.25 -5.36
N CYS A 98 -4.22 -5.99 -5.54
CA CYS A 98 -5.62 -5.65 -5.68
C CYS A 98 -6.25 -6.31 -6.91
N ASN A 99 -5.58 -6.31 -8.06
CA ASN A 99 -6.07 -6.97 -9.26
C ASN A 99 -6.17 -8.49 -9.09
N ILE A 100 -5.19 -9.14 -8.46
CA ILE A 100 -5.23 -10.57 -8.15
C ILE A 100 -6.43 -10.93 -7.26
N LYS A 101 -6.78 -10.04 -6.33
CA LYS A 101 -7.90 -10.21 -5.38
C LYS A 101 -9.25 -9.72 -5.92
N GLY A 102 -9.33 -9.25 -7.18
CA GLY A 102 -10.55 -8.69 -7.74
C GLY A 102 -10.95 -7.30 -7.21
N MET A 103 -10.08 -6.62 -6.46
CA MET A 103 -10.30 -5.28 -5.91
C MET A 103 -9.95 -4.19 -6.94
N TYR A 104 -10.55 -4.24 -8.11
CA TYR A 104 -10.22 -3.38 -9.26
C TYR A 104 -10.46 -1.89 -8.97
N SER A 105 -11.49 -1.57 -8.20
CA SER A 105 -11.83 -0.21 -7.80
C SER A 105 -10.73 0.41 -6.93
N ILE A 106 -10.15 -0.36 -6.01
CA ILE A 106 -9.00 0.10 -5.21
C ILE A 106 -7.79 0.32 -6.12
N ALA A 107 -7.46 -0.65 -6.98
CA ALA A 107 -6.34 -0.54 -7.90
C ALA A 107 -6.43 0.73 -8.77
N LYS A 108 -7.60 0.97 -9.38
CA LYS A 108 -7.88 2.16 -10.19
C LYS A 108 -7.76 3.45 -9.37
N THR A 109 -8.28 3.45 -8.15
CA THR A 109 -8.21 4.62 -7.26
C THR A 109 -6.77 4.99 -6.91
N ILE A 110 -5.91 4.01 -6.64
CA ILE A 110 -4.49 4.26 -6.34
C ILE A 110 -3.81 4.94 -7.53
N SER A 111 -4.02 4.43 -8.76
CA SER A 111 -3.48 5.04 -9.97
C SER A 111 -3.93 6.49 -10.15
N LEU A 112 -5.22 6.77 -9.96
CA LEU A 112 -5.78 8.12 -10.08
C LEU A 112 -5.25 9.06 -8.99
N ALA A 113 -5.05 8.55 -7.77
CA ALA A 113 -4.50 9.32 -6.65
C ALA A 113 -3.04 9.72 -6.91
N ILE A 114 -2.23 8.82 -7.47
CA ILE A 114 -0.85 9.10 -7.86
C ILE A 114 -0.82 10.14 -8.98
N GLU A 115 -1.67 9.98 -10.00
CA GLU A 115 -1.77 10.93 -11.11
C GLU A 115 -2.15 12.33 -10.61
N ASP A 116 -3.17 12.44 -9.75
CA ASP A 116 -3.61 13.71 -9.18
C ASP A 116 -2.51 14.36 -8.35
N ALA A 117 -1.79 13.58 -7.53
CA ALA A 117 -0.66 14.11 -6.75
C ALA A 117 0.46 14.64 -7.66
N LEU A 118 0.82 13.90 -8.72
CA LEU A 118 1.84 14.31 -9.69
C LEU A 118 1.41 15.47 -10.61
N ASN A 119 0.11 15.79 -10.64
CA ASN A 119 -0.41 16.98 -11.31
C ASN A 119 -0.66 18.14 -10.33
N GLY A 120 -0.25 18.00 -9.06
CA GLY A 120 -0.44 19.03 -8.03
C GLY A 120 -1.89 19.24 -7.62
N ILE A 121 -2.79 18.29 -7.90
CA ILE A 121 -4.21 18.39 -7.57
C ILE A 121 -4.40 18.17 -6.06
N ARG A 122 -5.13 19.10 -5.45
CA ARG A 122 -5.46 19.17 -4.02
C ARG A 122 -6.97 19.30 -3.84
N ASN A 123 -7.41 19.59 -2.62
CA ASN A 123 -8.79 19.75 -2.20
C ASN A 123 -9.61 18.45 -2.30
N LYS A 124 -10.94 18.57 -2.29
CA LYS A 124 -11.84 17.42 -2.43
C LYS A 124 -11.66 16.75 -3.79
N ALA A 125 -11.78 15.43 -3.82
CA ALA A 125 -11.76 14.64 -5.04
C ALA A 125 -12.91 15.08 -5.96
N THR A 126 -12.64 15.14 -7.26
CA THR A 126 -13.69 15.33 -8.26
C THR A 126 -14.44 14.01 -8.50
N ASP A 127 -15.58 14.10 -9.19
CA ASP A 127 -16.35 12.92 -9.58
C ASP A 127 -15.48 11.93 -10.40
N GLY A 128 -15.74 10.64 -10.21
CA GLY A 128 -15.01 9.56 -10.89
C GLY A 128 -13.62 9.24 -10.31
N LYS A 129 -13.31 9.70 -9.10
CA LYS A 129 -12.06 9.35 -8.37
C LYS A 129 -12.28 8.34 -7.24
N ILE A 130 -13.50 8.26 -6.74
CA ILE A 130 -13.92 7.37 -5.65
C ILE A 130 -14.96 6.41 -6.19
N PHE A 131 -14.79 5.13 -5.90
CA PHE A 131 -15.63 4.04 -6.40
C PHE A 131 -16.11 3.19 -5.23
N ASP A 132 -17.27 2.56 -5.40
CA ASP A 132 -17.70 1.52 -4.48
C ASP A 132 -16.76 0.31 -4.55
N ARG A 133 -16.62 -0.40 -3.43
CA ARG A 133 -15.76 -1.59 -3.38
C ARG A 133 -16.50 -2.83 -3.85
N GLU A 134 -15.78 -3.68 -4.55
CA GLU A 134 -16.23 -5.04 -4.86
C GLU A 134 -16.39 -5.87 -3.58
N GLN A 135 -17.30 -6.85 -3.62
CA GLN A 135 -17.37 -7.88 -2.58
C GLN A 135 -16.18 -8.83 -2.75
N ILE A 136 -15.42 -9.05 -1.68
CA ILE A 136 -14.19 -9.85 -1.74
C ILE A 136 -14.56 -11.33 -1.59
N GLU A 137 -14.34 -12.11 -2.64
CA GLU A 137 -14.38 -13.57 -2.56
C GLU A 137 -13.03 -14.13 -2.09
N ASN A 138 -13.08 -15.26 -1.37
CA ASN A 138 -11.86 -15.96 -0.98
C ASN A 138 -11.24 -16.67 -2.19
N ILE A 139 -10.22 -16.05 -2.78
CA ILE A 139 -9.49 -16.57 -3.95
C ILE A 139 -8.54 -17.75 -3.64
N ILE A 140 -8.37 -18.13 -2.36
CA ILE A 140 -7.43 -19.20 -1.99
C ILE A 140 -7.93 -20.54 -2.54
N GLN A 141 -9.18 -20.88 -2.27
CA GLN A 141 -9.75 -22.15 -2.72
C GLN A 141 -9.82 -22.24 -4.25
N SER A 142 -10.17 -21.14 -4.93
CA SER A 142 -10.23 -21.12 -6.39
C SER A 142 -8.86 -21.32 -7.04
N LYS A 143 -7.78 -20.79 -6.45
CA LYS A 143 -6.41 -20.97 -6.96
C LYS A 143 -5.79 -22.33 -6.64
N LEU A 144 -6.15 -22.93 -5.51
CA LEU A 144 -5.73 -24.31 -5.19
C LEU A 144 -6.42 -25.33 -6.12
N GLY A 145 -7.62 -25.00 -6.61
CA GLY A 145 -8.35 -25.83 -7.56
C GLY A 145 -8.80 -27.16 -6.95
N THR A 146 -8.64 -28.25 -7.70
CA THR A 146 -9.07 -29.60 -7.28
C THR A 146 -7.95 -30.44 -6.64
N THR A 147 -6.72 -29.92 -6.60
CA THR A 147 -5.57 -30.62 -6.05
C THR A 147 -5.71 -30.80 -4.55
N LYS A 148 -5.65 -32.04 -4.08
CA LYS A 148 -5.82 -32.39 -2.66
C LYS A 148 -4.51 -32.72 -1.95
N GLU A 149 -3.42 -32.86 -2.67
CA GLU A 149 -2.13 -33.26 -2.09
C GLU A 149 -1.02 -32.35 -2.61
N TYR A 150 -0.23 -31.80 -1.68
CA TYR A 150 0.88 -30.92 -1.99
C TYR A 150 2.12 -31.32 -1.20
N GLN A 151 3.28 -31.10 -1.83
CA GLN A 151 4.53 -30.97 -1.10
C GLN A 151 4.60 -29.55 -0.52
N ILE A 152 4.69 -29.43 0.81
CA ILE A 152 4.79 -28.14 1.48
C ILE A 152 6.25 -27.70 1.57
N LEU A 153 6.52 -26.49 1.09
CA LEU A 153 7.75 -25.76 1.39
C LEU A 153 7.37 -24.63 2.35
N SER A 154 7.98 -24.56 3.53
CA SER A 154 7.68 -23.50 4.49
C SER A 154 8.95 -22.79 4.92
N ASN A 155 8.92 -21.45 4.91
CA ASN A 155 9.96 -20.60 5.49
C ASN A 155 9.41 -19.63 6.55
N CYS A 156 8.19 -19.88 7.05
CA CYS A 156 7.52 -19.08 8.07
C CYS A 156 7.49 -19.79 9.43
N ASP A 157 7.07 -19.05 10.48
CA ASP A 157 6.89 -19.61 11.81
C ASP A 157 5.75 -20.65 11.88
N ASN A 158 5.83 -21.58 12.83
CA ASN A 158 4.86 -22.67 12.99
C ASN A 158 3.42 -22.18 13.23
N SER A 159 3.22 -21.01 13.85
CA SER A 159 1.89 -20.45 14.09
C SER A 159 1.26 -19.99 12.77
N THR A 160 2.03 -19.29 11.94
CA THR A 160 1.63 -18.91 10.57
C THR A 160 1.31 -20.13 9.72
N LEU A 161 2.19 -21.14 9.72
CA LEU A 161 1.99 -22.39 8.99
C LEU A 161 0.67 -23.07 9.36
N ASN A 162 0.43 -23.30 10.67
CA ASN A 162 -0.79 -23.95 11.14
C ASN A 162 -2.05 -23.14 10.81
N LYS A 163 -1.99 -21.82 10.92
CA LYS A 163 -3.11 -20.94 10.54
C LYS A 163 -3.48 -21.10 9.07
N ILE A 164 -2.50 -21.13 8.18
CA ILE A 164 -2.72 -21.26 6.74
C ILE A 164 -3.25 -22.66 6.40
N LEU A 165 -2.65 -23.71 6.97
CA LEU A 165 -3.13 -25.08 6.76
C LEU A 165 -4.59 -25.25 7.19
N ASN A 166 -4.99 -24.68 8.34
CA ASN A 166 -6.38 -24.71 8.80
C ASN A 166 -7.34 -23.98 7.86
N LEU A 167 -6.91 -22.86 7.24
CA LEU A 167 -7.72 -22.10 6.29
C LEU A 167 -7.85 -22.78 4.94
N VAL A 168 -6.82 -23.52 4.55
CA VAL A 168 -6.72 -24.20 3.27
C VAL A 168 -7.49 -25.53 3.27
N GLY A 169 -7.80 -26.09 4.44
CA GLY A 169 -8.70 -27.25 4.59
C GLY A 169 -8.00 -28.60 4.47
N GLU A 170 -8.69 -29.62 3.93
CA GLU A 170 -8.20 -31.01 3.79
C GLU A 170 -7.11 -31.20 2.72
N ILE A 171 -6.10 -30.33 2.69
CA ILE A 171 -4.89 -30.64 1.92
C ILE A 171 -4.08 -31.67 2.68
N LYS A 172 -3.83 -32.82 2.05
CA LYS A 172 -2.88 -33.80 2.57
C LYS A 172 -1.47 -33.34 2.25
N ILE A 173 -0.65 -33.28 3.30
CA ILE A 173 0.78 -32.99 3.19
C ILE A 173 1.49 -34.30 2.87
N ASN A 174 2.26 -34.32 1.78
CA ASN A 174 3.02 -35.50 1.36
C ASN A 174 4.40 -35.07 0.85
N ASN A 175 5.42 -35.87 1.15
CA ASN A 175 6.82 -35.60 0.79
C ASN A 175 7.22 -36.10 -0.60
N ASP A 176 6.26 -36.61 -1.39
CA ASP A 176 6.50 -37.05 -2.76
C ASP A 176 6.92 -35.87 -3.65
N LYS A 177 8.12 -36.00 -4.24
CA LYS A 177 8.73 -34.99 -5.11
C LYS A 177 7.98 -34.79 -6.43
N ASN A 178 7.10 -35.72 -6.80
CA ASN A 178 6.29 -35.63 -8.01
C ASN A 178 5.02 -34.79 -7.80
N LEU A 179 4.70 -34.40 -6.56
CA LEU A 179 3.53 -33.59 -6.26
C LEU A 179 3.74 -32.12 -6.63
N SER A 180 2.62 -31.42 -6.84
CA SER A 180 2.62 -29.96 -6.89
C SER A 180 3.11 -29.39 -5.57
N LYS A 181 3.91 -28.33 -5.66
CA LYS A 181 4.50 -27.67 -4.50
C LYS A 181 3.69 -26.45 -4.08
N LEU A 182 3.39 -26.36 -2.80
CA LEU A 182 2.78 -25.20 -2.15
C LEU A 182 3.80 -24.58 -1.19
N ALA A 183 4.24 -23.37 -1.50
CA ALA A 183 5.11 -22.59 -0.63
C ALA A 183 4.28 -21.75 0.34
N ILE A 184 4.60 -21.85 1.63
CA ILE A 184 4.05 -20.99 2.68
C ILE A 184 5.18 -20.09 3.16
N CYS A 185 5.09 -18.79 2.84
CA CYS A 185 6.18 -17.86 3.04
C CYS A 185 5.85 -16.59 3.82
N GLU A 186 6.87 -15.85 4.25
CA GLU A 186 6.69 -14.57 4.96
C GLU A 186 5.98 -13.51 4.09
N HIS A 187 6.29 -13.49 2.79
CA HIS A 187 5.71 -12.55 1.83
C HIS A 187 5.80 -13.08 0.39
N VAL A 188 4.66 -13.23 -0.31
CA VAL A 188 4.63 -13.93 -1.61
C VAL A 188 5.55 -13.33 -2.68
N THR A 189 5.74 -12.01 -2.67
CA THR A 189 6.53 -11.30 -3.69
C THR A 189 8.05 -11.39 -3.51
N THR A 190 8.53 -12.09 -2.49
CA THR A 190 9.97 -12.25 -2.22
C THR A 190 10.42 -13.71 -2.26
N CYS A 191 9.53 -14.63 -2.63
CA CYS A 191 9.78 -16.06 -2.61
C CYS A 191 10.52 -16.49 -3.90
N GLU A 192 11.41 -17.49 -3.79
CA GLU A 192 12.09 -18.06 -4.95
C GLU A 192 11.10 -18.89 -5.80
N LEU A 193 11.39 -19.06 -7.10
CA LEU A 193 10.47 -19.70 -8.07
C LEU A 193 10.47 -21.25 -8.01
N GLU A 194 10.42 -21.81 -6.80
CA GLU A 194 10.57 -23.25 -6.52
C GLU A 194 9.25 -24.01 -6.34
N ALA A 195 8.13 -23.31 -6.14
CA ALA A 195 6.79 -23.85 -5.94
C ALA A 195 5.81 -23.49 -7.06
N ASN A 196 4.67 -24.19 -7.11
CA ASN A 196 3.58 -23.91 -8.06
C ASN A 196 2.64 -22.82 -7.53
N ILE A 197 2.41 -22.78 -6.22
CA ILE A 197 1.55 -21.83 -5.53
C ILE A 197 2.29 -21.29 -4.30
N TYR A 198 2.09 -20.02 -4.00
CA TYR A 198 2.69 -19.30 -2.88
C TYR A 198 1.58 -18.68 -2.04
N ILE A 199 1.59 -18.91 -0.72
CA ILE A 199 0.69 -18.26 0.24
C ILE A 199 1.54 -17.57 1.31
N ASP A 200 1.20 -16.34 1.68
CA ASP A 200 1.87 -15.66 2.78
C ASP A 200 1.03 -15.51 4.06
N LYS A 201 1.67 -15.03 5.13
CA LYS A 201 1.04 -14.78 6.43
C LYS A 201 -0.13 -13.79 6.40
N TYR A 202 -0.22 -12.97 5.36
CA TYR A 202 -1.30 -12.02 5.12
C TYR A 202 -2.42 -12.60 4.24
N LEU A 203 -2.37 -13.91 3.96
CA LEU A 203 -3.32 -14.63 3.12
C LEU A 203 -3.37 -14.08 1.69
N ASN A 204 -2.24 -13.58 1.20
CA ASN A 204 -2.03 -13.39 -0.22
C ASN A 204 -1.69 -14.72 -0.86
N ILE A 205 -2.18 -14.95 -2.08
CA ILE A 205 -1.92 -16.15 -2.84
C ILE A 205 -1.57 -15.81 -4.28
N LEU A 206 -0.50 -16.40 -4.80
CA LEU A 206 -0.05 -16.26 -6.19
C LEU A 206 0.29 -17.64 -6.76
N THR A 207 0.00 -17.86 -8.04
CA THR A 207 0.64 -18.96 -8.79
C THR A 207 2.06 -18.58 -9.19
N LYS A 208 2.85 -19.56 -9.61
CA LYS A 208 4.19 -19.33 -10.14
C LYS A 208 4.20 -18.35 -11.32
N GLU A 209 3.23 -18.48 -12.23
CA GLU A 209 3.09 -17.63 -13.41
C GLU A 209 2.77 -16.18 -13.00
N GLU A 210 1.91 -15.99 -12.01
CA GLU A 210 1.59 -14.66 -11.48
C GLU A 210 2.77 -14.03 -10.75
N LEU A 211 3.56 -14.82 -10.01
CA LEU A 211 4.78 -14.33 -9.37
C LEU A 211 5.85 -13.94 -10.41
N ILE A 212 5.99 -14.71 -11.48
CA ILE A 212 6.85 -14.36 -12.63
C ILE A 212 6.38 -13.05 -13.27
N ALA A 213 5.08 -12.91 -13.54
CA ALA A 213 4.50 -11.68 -14.07
C ALA A 213 4.76 -10.50 -13.12
N TYR A 214 4.62 -10.71 -11.81
CA TYR A 214 4.93 -9.70 -10.80
C TYR A 214 6.38 -9.21 -10.91
N HIS A 215 7.35 -10.11 -11.00
CA HIS A 215 8.76 -9.71 -11.09
C HIS A 215 9.08 -9.02 -12.41
N ASN A 216 8.57 -9.52 -13.53
CA ASN A 216 8.84 -8.96 -14.85
C ASN A 216 8.27 -7.54 -15.00
N THR A 217 7.02 -7.32 -14.56
CA THR A 217 6.35 -6.01 -14.68
C THR A 217 6.92 -4.97 -13.70
N LYS A 218 7.48 -5.40 -12.56
CA LYS A 218 8.15 -4.49 -11.61
C LYS A 218 9.30 -3.72 -12.27
N THR A 219 10.10 -4.40 -13.08
CA THR A 219 11.21 -3.79 -13.81
C THR A 219 10.70 -2.78 -14.84
N LEU A 220 9.64 -3.13 -15.58
CA LEU A 220 9.02 -2.24 -16.55
C LEU A 220 8.51 -0.94 -15.89
N ILE A 221 7.84 -1.05 -14.75
CA ILE A 221 7.32 0.12 -14.04
C ILE A 221 8.45 1.04 -13.60
N ASN A 222 9.51 0.48 -13.03
CA ASN A 222 10.66 1.27 -12.61
C ASN A 222 11.38 1.93 -13.80
N ASN A 223 11.41 1.31 -14.97
CA ASN A 223 12.07 1.91 -16.13
C ASN A 223 11.24 3.00 -16.82
N VAL A 224 9.89 2.88 -16.79
CA VAL A 224 8.99 3.78 -17.52
C VAL A 224 8.42 4.88 -16.63
N TYR A 225 7.90 4.53 -15.44
CA TYR A 225 7.19 5.47 -14.58
C TYR A 225 8.12 6.26 -13.67
N LEU A 226 9.28 5.72 -13.29
CA LEU A 226 10.19 6.43 -12.40
C LEU A 226 10.70 7.75 -13.01
N PRO A 227 11.20 7.81 -14.26
CA PRO A 227 11.62 9.08 -14.86
C PRO A 227 10.47 10.08 -14.97
N LEU A 228 9.26 9.61 -15.32
CA LEU A 228 8.07 10.44 -15.42
C LEU A 228 7.65 11.01 -14.06
N PHE A 229 7.68 10.18 -13.02
CA PHE A 229 7.38 10.58 -11.65
C PHE A 229 8.36 11.67 -11.20
N ILE A 230 9.66 11.44 -11.34
CA ILE A 230 10.71 12.40 -10.95
C ILE A 230 10.54 13.71 -11.70
N MET A 231 10.35 13.66 -13.03
CA MET A 231 10.14 14.86 -13.84
C MET A 231 8.93 15.67 -13.37
N LYS A 232 7.78 15.03 -13.11
CA LYS A 232 6.58 15.73 -12.63
C LYS A 232 6.76 16.28 -11.21
N ALA A 233 7.37 15.51 -10.32
CA ALA A 233 7.63 15.92 -8.95
C ALA A 233 8.60 17.12 -8.89
N ASN A 234 9.67 17.12 -9.68
CA ASN A 234 10.60 18.24 -9.78
C ASN A 234 9.89 19.53 -10.20
N LYS A 235 8.99 19.47 -11.20
CA LYS A 235 8.19 20.64 -11.61
C LYS A 235 7.34 21.20 -10.47
N ILE A 236 6.79 20.32 -9.61
CA ILE A 236 6.04 20.75 -8.43
C ILE A 236 6.96 21.40 -7.40
N MET A 237 8.15 20.84 -7.17
CA MET A 237 9.14 21.38 -6.24
C MET A 237 9.67 22.75 -6.70
N GLU A 238 10.03 22.88 -7.98
CA GLU A 238 10.47 24.15 -8.58
C GLU A 238 9.42 25.25 -8.47
N ALA A 239 8.14 24.92 -8.67
CA ALA A 239 7.04 25.88 -8.54
C ALA A 239 6.86 26.41 -7.09
N ARG A 240 7.49 25.79 -6.11
CA ARG A 240 7.42 26.16 -4.68
C ARG A 240 8.58 27.06 -4.25
N GLY A 241 9.60 27.22 -5.08
CA GLY A 241 10.75 28.09 -4.83
C GLY A 241 11.85 27.46 -3.98
N ASP A 242 12.24 26.21 -4.30
CA ASP A 242 13.53 25.65 -3.90
C ASP A 242 14.68 26.11 -4.83
#